data_AF-A0A837CGS0-F1
#
_entry.id   AF-A0A837CGS0-F1
#
_cell.length_a   1.000
_cell.length_b   1.000
_cell.length_c   1.000
_cell.angle_alpha   90.00
_cell.angle_beta   90.00
_cell.angle_gamma   90.00
#
_symmetry.space_group_name_H-M   'P 1'
#
loop_
_entity.id
_entity.type
_entity.pdbx_description
1 polymer ?
#
loop_
_entity_poly.entity_id
_entity_poly.type
_entity_poly.pdbx_seq_one_letter_code
_entity_poly.pdbx_strand_id
1 'polypeptide(L)' 'MVDTSHVFDAEVLRHVDFKPVAGLDQVLIPGDPGRKTRIQRTQNGIPLPDDTRAAIVNTAREVGVSEGSIQRATA' A
#
# COMPACT_ATOMS: atom_id res chain seq x y z
N MET A 1 -19.37 7.94 12.35
CA MET A 1 -17.94 8.23 12.59
C MET A 1 -17.81 8.80 13.98
N VAL A 2 -16.70 8.53 14.67
CA VAL A 2 -16.42 9.11 15.99
C VAL A 2 -15.41 10.24 15.82
N ASP A 3 -15.69 11.41 16.41
CA ASP A 3 -14.75 12.53 16.44
C ASP A 3 -13.70 12.29 17.54
N THR A 4 -12.42 12.32 17.14
CA THR A 4 -11.28 12.03 18.02
C THR A 4 -10.33 13.21 18.17
N SER A 5 -10.65 14.36 17.56
CA SER A 5 -9.77 15.52 17.38
C SER A 5 -9.26 16.16 18.68
N HIS A 6 -9.79 15.77 19.84
CA HIS A 6 -9.49 16.38 21.13
C HIS A 6 -9.20 15.38 22.26
N VAL A 7 -9.06 14.07 21.97
CA VAL A 7 -9.20 13.06 23.02
C VAL A 7 -7.96 12.19 23.25
N PHE A 8 -7.19 11.81 22.22
CA PHE A 8 -6.25 10.67 22.37
C PHE A 8 -4.82 10.83 21.85
N ASP A 9 -4.47 11.92 21.15
CA ASP A 9 -3.21 11.98 20.38
C ASP A 9 -1.93 11.77 21.23
N ALA A 10 -1.84 12.45 22.38
CA ALA A 10 -0.66 12.34 23.25
C ALA A 10 -0.57 10.98 23.97
N GLU A 11 -1.71 10.41 24.35
CA GLU A 11 -1.76 9.11 25.04
C GLU A 11 -1.39 7.97 24.10
N VAL A 12 -1.90 8.01 22.87
CA VAL A 12 -1.60 7.01 21.84
C VAL A 12 -0.11 7.04 21.49
N LEU A 13 0.49 8.21 21.33
CA LEU A 13 1.93 8.34 21.08
C LEU A 13 2.77 7.72 22.20
N ARG A 14 2.39 7.95 23.47
CA ARG A 14 3.09 7.34 24.61
C ARG A 14 2.90 5.82 24.66
N HIS A 15 1.71 5.33 24.32
CA HIS A 15 1.41 3.91 24.34
C HIS A 15 2.23 3.12 23.33
N VAL A 16 2.54 3.72 22.18
CA VAL A 16 3.22 3.03 21.07
C VAL A 16 4.75 3.21 21.05
N ASP A 17 5.31 3.95 22.00
CA ASP A 17 6.75 4.19 22.14
C ASP A 17 7.45 2.99 22.80
N PHE A 18 7.73 1.97 21.99
CA PHE A 18 8.36 0.72 22.44
C PHE A 18 9.83 0.62 21.99
N LYS A 19 10.69 0.10 22.88
CA LYS A 19 12.07 -0.23 22.55
C LYS A 19 12.14 -1.54 21.73
N PRO A 20 12.89 -1.59 20.62
CA PRO A 20 13.11 -2.82 19.87
C PRO A 20 13.85 -3.88 20.69
N VAL A 21 13.51 -5.14 20.47
CA VAL A 21 14.27 -6.28 21.00
C VAL A 21 15.59 -6.41 20.22
N ALA A 22 16.65 -6.91 20.86
CA ALA A 22 17.94 -7.14 20.21
C ALA A 22 17.78 -7.95 18.91
N GLY A 23 18.38 -7.46 17.83
CA GLY A 23 18.28 -8.06 16.49
C GLY A 23 17.14 -7.50 15.61
N LEU A 24 16.32 -6.59 16.14
CA LEU A 24 15.32 -5.84 15.36
C LEU A 24 15.67 -4.35 15.33
N ASP A 25 15.62 -3.74 14.15
CA ASP A 25 15.96 -2.32 13.98
C ASP A 25 14.89 -1.38 14.57
N GLN A 26 13.62 -1.79 14.55
CA GLN A 26 12.49 -0.99 15.02
C GLN A 26 11.27 -1.84 15.37
N VAL A 27 10.46 -1.38 16.34
CA VAL A 27 9.11 -1.91 16.59
C VAL A 27 8.17 -1.30 15.56
N LEU A 28 7.36 -2.12 14.88
CA LEU A 28 6.35 -1.65 13.94
C LEU A 28 4.99 -1.58 14.64
N ILE A 29 4.30 -0.46 14.48
CA ILE A 29 2.95 -0.28 15.03
C ILE A 29 1.89 -0.56 13.95
N PRO A 30 0.64 -0.86 14.34
CA PRO A 30 -0.44 -1.02 13.37
C PRO A 30 -0.51 0.16 12.38
N GLY A 31 -0.49 -0.18 11.09
CA GLY A 31 -0.48 0.81 10.00
C GLY A 31 0.92 1.17 9.46
N ASP A 32 2.01 0.97 10.23
CA ASP A 32 3.37 1.27 9.75
C ASP A 32 3.80 0.44 8.53
N PRO A 33 3.62 -0.90 8.51
CA PRO A 33 4.02 -1.70 7.35
C PRO A 33 3.28 -1.26 6.08
N GLY A 34 2.00 -0.95 6.20
CA GLY A 34 1.18 -0.43 5.10
C GLY A 34 1.62 0.96 4.64
N ARG A 35 1.93 1.87 5.58
CA ARG A 35 2.44 3.22 5.26
C ARG A 35 3.79 3.13 4.53
N LYS A 36 4.70 2.29 5.01
CA LYS A 36 6.01 2.03 4.38
C LYS A 36 5.85 1.47 2.97
N THR A 37 5.03 0.42 2.82
CA THR A 37 4.74 -0.19 1.52
C THR A 37 4.11 0.82 0.56
N ARG A 38 3.19 1.67 1.05
CA ARG A 38 2.56 2.72 0.23
C ARG A 38 3.59 3.73 -0.25
N ILE A 39 4.43 4.27 0.65
CA ILE A 39 5.50 5.22 0.28
C ILE A 39 6.40 4.60 -0.79
N GLN A 40 6.87 3.36 -0.56
CA GLN A 40 7.73 2.65 -1.51
C GLN A 40 7.06 2.48 -2.87
N ARG A 41 5.78 2.06 -2.91
CA ARG A 41 5.06 1.81 -4.17
C ARG A 41 4.63 3.09 -4.89
N THR A 42 4.38 4.17 -4.15
CA THR A 42 4.14 5.50 -4.74
C THR A 42 5.41 6.03 -5.42
N GLN A 43 6.58 5.78 -4.83
CA GLN A 43 7.86 6.25 -5.37
C GLN A 43 8.39 5.37 -6.50
N ASN A 44 8.29 4.05 -6.35
CA ASN A 44 8.98 3.09 -7.22
C ASN A 44 8.05 2.30 -8.14
N GLY A 45 6.74 2.56 -8.08
CA GLY A 45 5.73 1.78 -8.78
C GLY A 45 5.25 0.55 -7.99
N ILE A 46 4.13 -0.02 -8.43
CA ILE A 46 3.53 -1.21 -7.82
C ILE A 46 4.07 -2.44 -8.54
N PRO A 47 4.81 -3.33 -7.85
CA PRO A 47 5.26 -4.58 -8.46
C PRO A 47 4.05 -5.48 -8.70
N LEU A 48 3.87 -5.93 -9.94
CA LEU A 48 2.83 -6.85 -10.34
C LEU A 48 3.47 -8.04 -11.07
N PRO A 49 3.17 -9.29 -10.68
CA PRO A 49 3.60 -10.47 -11.42
C PRO A 49 3.10 -10.44 -12.87
N ASP A 50 3.90 -10.97 -13.80
CA ASP A 50 3.60 -10.93 -15.24
C ASP A 50 2.31 -11.70 -15.60
N ASP A 51 2.06 -12.81 -14.92
CA ASP A 51 0.83 -13.61 -15.07
C ASP A 51 -0.41 -12.83 -14.63
N THR A 52 -0.31 -12.11 -13.51
CA THR A 52 -1.38 -11.25 -13.00
C THR A 52 -1.61 -10.07 -13.94
N ARG A 53 -0.54 -9.48 -14.48
CA ARG A 53 -0.64 -8.42 -15.49
C ARG A 53 -1.34 -8.93 -16.76
N ALA A 54 -1.00 -10.11 -17.24
CA ALA A 54 -1.63 -10.73 -18.40
C ALA A 54 -3.11 -11.03 -18.14
N ALA A 55 -3.46 -11.52 -16.95
CA ALA A 55 -4.84 -11.76 -16.55
C ALA A 55 -5.69 -10.47 -16.58
N ILE A 56 -5.18 -9.36 -16.03
CA ILE A 56 -5.87 -8.06 -16.05
C ILE A 56 -6.12 -7.60 -17.50
N VAL A 57 -5.11 -7.73 -18.37
CA VAL A 57 -5.24 -7.36 -19.78
C VAL A 57 -6.28 -8.22 -20.49
N ASN A 58 -6.31 -9.53 -20.23
CA ASN A 58 -7.30 -10.43 -20.82
C ASN A 58 -8.71 -10.09 -20.36
N THR A 59 -8.92 -9.85 -19.06
CA THR A 59 -10.21 -9.40 -18.53
C THR A 59 -10.66 -8.08 -19.16
N ALA A 60 -9.73 -7.13 -19.37
CA ALA A 60 -10.05 -5.87 -20.06
C ALA A 60 -10.58 -6.11 -21.48
N ARG A 61 -10.01 -7.06 -22.23
CA ARG A 61 -10.51 -7.45 -23.56
C ARG A 61 -11.89 -8.09 -23.50
N GLU A 62 -12.09 -9.00 -22.57
CA GLU A 62 -13.37 -9.71 -22.38
C GLU A 62 -14.53 -8.75 -22.09
N VAL A 63 -14.27 -7.69 -21.32
CA VAL A 63 -15.27 -6.67 -21.00
C VAL A 63 -15.36 -5.54 -22.05
N GLY A 64 -14.64 -5.65 -23.17
CA GLY A 64 -14.75 -4.75 -24.32
C GLY A 64 -13.91 -3.48 -24.27
N VAL A 65 -12.86 -3.41 -23.44
CA VAL A 65 -11.90 -2.30 -23.50
C VAL A 65 -11.15 -2.35 -24.84
N SER A 66 -11.07 -1.21 -25.54
CA SER A 66 -10.44 -1.17 -26.86
C SER A 66 -8.94 -1.49 -26.83
N GLU A 67 -8.45 -2.23 -27.82
CA GLU A 67 -7.02 -2.59 -27.94
C GLU A 67 -6.10 -1.35 -27.93
N GLY A 68 -6.51 -0.26 -28.57
CA GLY A 68 -5.74 0.99 -28.54
C GLY A 68 -5.62 1.60 -27.14
N SER A 69 -6.61 1.39 -26.26
CA SER A 69 -6.52 1.83 -24.86
C SER A 69 -5.64 0.90 -24.03
N ILE A 70 -5.73 -0.40 -24.26
CA ILE A 70 -4.87 -1.41 -23.61
C ILE A 70 -3.41 -1.17 -23.96
N GLN A 71 -3.08 -0.96 -25.24
CA GLN A 71 -1.70 -0.70 -25.69
C GLN A 71 -1.12 0.56 -25.04
N ARG A 72 -1.87 1.67 -24.99
CA ARG A 72 -1.42 2.89 -24.30
C ARG A 72 -1.18 2.71 -22.80
N ALA A 73 -1.94 1.84 -22.14
CA ALA A 73 -1.82 1.58 -20.70
C ALA A 73 -0.73 0.55 -20.36
N THR A 74 -0.23 -0.18 -21.35
CA THR A 74 0.76 -1.26 -21.17
C THR A 74 2.11 -0.98 -21.81
N ALA A 75 2.20 0.06 -22.65
CA ALA A 75 3.45 0.65 -23.13
C ALA A 75 4.15 1.45 -22.04
#